data_AF-A0A4Q0IWK3-F1
#
_entry.id   AF-A0A4Q0IWK3-F1
#
_cell.length_a   1.000
_cell.length_b   1.000
_cell.length_c   1.000
_cell.angle_alpha   90.00
_cell.angle_beta   90.00
_cell.angle_gamma   90.00
#
_symmetry.space_group_name_H-M   'P 1'
#
loop_
_entity.id
_entity.type
_entity.pdbx_description
1 polymer ?
#
loop_
_entity_poly.entity_id
_entity_poly.type
_entity_poly.pdbx_seq_one_letter_code
_entity_poly.pdbx_strand_id
1 'polypeptide(L)'
;MAEHKSFYRQLVPNGRRRSNWHDYRSRCIYMITLNKADCIPRFSTIKGIPGDYINKPYTDLSPTGKIIAANVSALKHRFPFISILRRCIMPDHIHFVIFVKEKTSWHLGDIVNHLKSECTRNYNGYDSRRGEGADETLVSMFEDGYHDRILRRKNQLKRMLKYVSDNPRRSLERTANRGFHRRLFLEDIGSGGDAGAQSTFSCGDAGIGVPSSCGGTCEESFRETGLGRVRYEAYGNIHLLEDPELAAVRISRRFSEDELRKRKINWLRTVGNCGVLVSPFISQAEKKVRDWALANGGRFILIESNGFGERYSPKGILHQLCNEGRLLIIAPTEHHTSPPKLTYSECQRMNALAERIEQYLLRPC
;
A
#
# COMPACT_ATOMS: atom_id res chain seq x y z
N MET A 1 22.63 14.20 41.03
CA MET A 1 21.80 13.16 40.39
C MET A 1 21.54 13.60 38.96
N ALA A 2 22.13 12.93 37.98
CA ALA A 2 22.04 13.32 36.57
C ALA A 2 20.65 12.98 36.01
N GLU A 3 19.97 13.98 35.44
CA GLU A 3 18.73 13.79 34.70
C GLU A 3 18.97 12.87 33.49
N HIS A 4 18.35 11.70 33.53
CA HIS A 4 18.26 10.81 32.38
C HIS A 4 17.34 11.47 31.34
N LYS A 5 17.91 12.25 30.41
CA LYS A 5 17.20 12.69 29.20
C LYS A 5 16.78 11.43 28.43
N SER A 6 15.50 11.10 28.54
CA SER A 6 14.83 10.12 27.69
C SER A 6 14.91 10.58 26.24
N PHE A 7 15.92 10.12 25.51
CA PHE A 7 16.07 10.34 24.06
C PHE A 7 15.05 9.54 23.22
N TYR A 8 14.12 8.84 23.87
CA TYR A 8 13.09 8.07 23.18
C TYR A 8 11.86 8.94 22.92
N ARG A 9 11.95 9.80 21.88
CA ARG A 9 10.74 10.23 21.19
C ARG A 9 10.07 8.97 20.66
N GLN A 10 8.86 8.68 21.11
CA GLN A 10 8.05 7.60 20.53
C GLN A 10 7.87 7.90 19.03
N LEU A 11 8.55 7.13 18.19
CA LEU A 11 8.49 7.21 16.73
C LEU A 11 7.30 6.37 16.24
N VAL A 12 6.11 6.66 16.75
CA VAL A 12 4.89 6.23 16.05
C VAL A 12 4.94 6.89 14.66
N PRO A 13 4.83 6.14 13.55
CA PRO A 13 4.79 6.72 12.22
C PRO A 13 3.54 7.57 12.11
N ASN A 14 3.73 8.85 12.34
CA ASN A 14 2.80 9.84 11.90
C ASN A 14 3.17 10.11 10.45
N GLY A 15 2.42 9.57 9.49
CA GLY A 15 2.69 9.81 8.08
C GLY A 15 2.52 11.29 7.67
N ARG A 16 2.16 12.19 8.61
CA ARG A 16 2.27 13.63 8.45
C ARG A 16 3.70 14.16 8.59
N ARG A 17 4.60 13.41 9.23
CA ARG A 17 6.03 13.76 9.36
C ARG A 17 6.73 13.67 8.02
N ARG A 18 7.45 14.73 7.66
CA ARG A 18 8.26 14.79 6.44
C ARG A 18 9.49 13.88 6.58
N SER A 19 9.90 13.26 5.47
CA SER A 19 11.13 12.47 5.42
C SER A 19 12.37 13.36 5.55
N ASN A 20 13.11 13.22 6.66
CA ASN A 20 14.30 14.05 6.95
C ASN A 20 15.46 13.90 5.94
N TRP A 21 15.47 12.81 5.18
CA TRP A 21 16.50 12.52 4.17
C TRP A 21 16.18 13.10 2.79
N HIS A 22 15.03 13.74 2.61
CA HIS A 22 14.54 14.19 1.30
C HIS A 22 14.43 15.71 1.22
N ASP A 23 14.94 16.29 0.14
CA ASP A 23 14.73 17.71 -0.18
C ASP A 23 13.40 17.89 -0.92
N TYR A 24 12.40 18.40 -0.21
CA TYR A 24 11.05 18.67 -0.72
C TYR A 24 10.96 19.86 -1.69
N ARG A 25 12.08 20.51 -2.00
CA ARG A 25 12.23 21.51 -3.07
C ARG A 25 12.77 20.93 -4.37
N SER A 26 13.23 19.68 -4.34
CA SER A 26 13.81 19.00 -5.49
C SER A 26 12.76 18.54 -6.50
N ARG A 27 13.21 18.35 -7.76
CA ARG A 27 12.44 17.68 -8.80
C ARG A 27 12.11 16.25 -8.35
N CYS A 28 10.85 15.98 -8.07
CA CYS A 28 10.41 14.68 -7.59
C CYS A 28 8.90 14.46 -7.81
N ILE A 29 8.48 13.20 -7.73
CA ILE A 29 7.06 12.81 -7.77
C ILE A 29 6.64 12.37 -6.37
N TYR A 30 5.49 12.88 -5.94
CA TYR A 30 4.91 12.58 -4.63
C TYR A 30 3.49 12.05 -4.80
N MET A 31 3.12 11.04 -4.02
CA MET A 31 1.74 10.65 -3.81
C MET A 31 1.26 11.25 -2.49
N ILE A 32 0.28 12.13 -2.55
CA ILE A 32 -0.23 12.90 -1.41
C ILE A 32 -1.60 12.36 -0.98
N THR A 33 -1.83 12.34 0.33
CA THR A 33 -3.15 12.12 0.93
C THR A 33 -3.51 13.30 1.84
N LEU A 34 -4.66 13.93 1.61
CA LEU A 34 -5.25 14.92 2.52
C LEU A 34 -6.52 14.35 3.13
N ASN A 35 -6.62 14.35 4.45
CA ASN A 35 -7.81 13.88 5.15
C ASN A 35 -8.81 15.02 5.32
N LYS A 36 -10.09 14.69 5.20
CA LYS A 36 -11.21 15.59 5.45
C LYS A 36 -11.29 15.93 6.94
N ALA A 37 -11.57 17.19 7.28
CA ALA A 37 -11.91 17.55 8.67
C ALA A 37 -13.27 16.95 9.09
N ASP A 38 -13.46 16.65 10.36
CA ASP A 38 -14.64 15.92 10.84
C ASP A 38 -15.97 16.63 10.52
N CYS A 39 -16.02 17.96 10.68
CA CYS A 39 -17.19 18.79 10.46
C CYS A 39 -17.59 18.98 8.97
N ILE A 40 -16.77 18.50 8.04
CA ILE A 40 -16.99 18.72 6.60
C ILE A 40 -17.81 17.57 6.00
N PRO A 41 -18.80 17.84 5.13
CA PRO A 41 -19.53 16.78 4.43
C PRO A 41 -18.62 15.91 3.57
N ARG A 42 -19.02 14.66 3.33
CA ARG A 42 -18.27 13.73 2.48
C ARG A 42 -17.96 14.36 1.11
N PHE A 43 -16.72 14.19 0.63
CA PHE A 43 -16.31 14.72 -0.67
C PHE A 43 -16.89 13.93 -1.85
N SER A 44 -17.23 12.67 -1.64
CA SER A 44 -17.81 11.81 -2.66
C SER A 44 -18.60 10.66 -2.03
N THR A 45 -19.29 9.92 -2.89
CA THR A 45 -19.82 8.58 -2.59
C THR A 45 -19.13 7.57 -3.51
N ILE A 46 -18.96 6.33 -3.05
CA ILE A 46 -18.38 5.27 -3.86
C ILE A 46 -19.51 4.47 -4.49
N LYS A 47 -19.47 4.30 -5.81
CA LYS A 47 -20.45 3.55 -6.61
C LYS A 47 -19.74 2.47 -7.44
N GLY A 48 -20.51 1.55 -8.01
CA GLY A 48 -20.01 0.43 -8.80
C GLY A 48 -19.86 -0.87 -8.01
N ILE A 49 -19.49 -1.94 -8.71
CA ILE A 49 -19.42 -3.31 -8.19
C ILE A 49 -17.99 -3.84 -8.37
N PRO A 50 -17.29 -4.25 -7.29
CA PRO A 50 -15.96 -4.86 -7.42
C PRO A 50 -16.02 -6.12 -8.29
N GLY A 51 -15.06 -6.25 -9.22
CA GLY A 51 -15.01 -7.39 -10.15
C GLY A 51 -15.86 -7.24 -11.42
N ASP A 52 -16.79 -6.26 -11.46
CA ASP A 52 -17.56 -5.96 -12.66
C ASP A 52 -16.76 -5.01 -13.58
N TYR A 53 -16.55 -5.44 -14.83
CA TYR A 53 -15.78 -4.68 -15.82
C TYR A 53 -16.57 -3.49 -16.40
N ILE A 54 -17.90 -3.61 -16.46
CA ILE A 54 -18.81 -2.58 -16.96
C ILE A 54 -19.05 -1.54 -15.86
N ASN A 55 -19.40 -2.01 -14.65
CA ASN A 55 -19.71 -1.15 -13.50
C ASN A 55 -18.54 -1.03 -12.53
N LYS A 56 -17.33 -0.78 -13.05
CA LYS A 56 -16.13 -0.68 -12.22
C LYS A 56 -16.30 0.36 -11.09
N PRO A 57 -15.77 0.11 -9.89
CA PRO A 57 -15.88 1.05 -8.78
C PRO A 57 -15.32 2.44 -9.08
N TYR A 58 -16.06 3.49 -8.75
CA TYR A 58 -15.68 4.89 -8.95
C TYR A 58 -16.21 5.82 -7.85
N THR A 59 -15.69 7.04 -7.81
CA THR A 59 -16.12 8.10 -6.88
C THR A 59 -17.05 9.07 -7.58
N ASP A 60 -18.27 9.20 -7.06
CA ASP A 60 -19.25 10.21 -7.48
C ASP A 60 -19.16 11.43 -6.58
N LEU A 61 -18.76 12.58 -7.14
CA LEU A 61 -18.35 13.76 -6.38
C LEU A 61 -19.55 14.53 -5.81
N SER A 62 -19.49 14.86 -4.52
CA SER A 62 -20.40 15.81 -3.90
C SER A 62 -20.08 17.25 -4.33
N PRO A 63 -20.93 18.25 -4.02
CA PRO A 63 -20.58 19.67 -4.23
C PRO A 63 -19.22 20.04 -3.64
N THR A 64 -18.93 19.57 -2.42
CA THR A 64 -17.65 19.76 -1.74
C THR A 64 -16.50 19.09 -2.52
N GLY A 65 -16.70 17.87 -3.04
CA GLY A 65 -15.72 17.20 -3.90
C GLY A 65 -15.44 17.93 -5.21
N LYS A 66 -16.46 18.57 -5.80
CA LYS A 66 -16.31 19.38 -7.03
C LYS A 66 -15.44 20.61 -6.78
N ILE A 67 -15.56 21.27 -5.63
CA ILE A 67 -14.68 22.37 -5.21
C ILE A 67 -13.22 21.90 -5.16
N ILE A 68 -12.97 20.74 -4.54
CA ILE A 68 -11.60 20.18 -4.46
C ILE A 68 -11.09 19.84 -5.86
N ALA A 69 -11.91 19.22 -6.70
CA ALA A 69 -11.55 18.86 -8.07
C ALA A 69 -11.11 20.07 -8.91
N ALA A 70 -11.84 21.18 -8.79
CA ALA A 70 -11.53 22.44 -9.45
C ALA A 70 -10.19 23.02 -8.96
N ASN A 71 -10.02 23.13 -7.64
CA ASN A 71 -8.79 23.69 -7.03
C ASN A 71 -7.54 22.85 -7.34
N VAL A 72 -7.62 21.51 -7.27
CA VAL A 72 -6.51 20.63 -7.66
C VAL A 72 -6.13 20.83 -9.13
N SER A 73 -7.11 21.05 -10.00
CA SER A 73 -6.86 21.31 -11.43
C SER A 73 -6.28 22.70 -11.68
N ALA A 74 -6.66 23.69 -10.86
CA ALA A 74 -6.21 25.07 -10.96
C ALA A 74 -4.77 25.29 -10.46
N LEU A 75 -4.24 24.38 -9.65
CA LEU A 75 -2.88 24.47 -9.09
C LEU A 75 -1.79 24.76 -10.13
N LYS A 76 -1.92 24.24 -11.36
CA LYS A 76 -0.97 24.46 -12.46
C LYS A 76 -0.85 25.93 -12.88
N HIS A 77 -1.87 26.74 -12.65
CA HIS A 77 -1.85 28.16 -13.00
C HIS A 77 -0.97 28.95 -12.03
N ARG A 78 -1.06 28.64 -10.73
CA ARG A 78 -0.23 29.27 -9.70
C ARG A 78 1.19 28.69 -9.68
N PHE A 79 1.32 27.40 -9.93
CA PHE A 79 2.60 26.68 -9.93
C PHE A 79 2.82 26.01 -11.30
N PRO A 80 3.30 26.72 -12.33
CA PRO A 80 3.50 26.14 -13.66
C PRO A 80 4.53 24.99 -13.70
N PHE A 81 5.40 24.91 -12.70
CA PHE A 81 6.42 23.87 -12.55
C PHE A 81 5.91 22.54 -11.98
N ILE A 82 4.61 22.41 -11.68
CA ILE A 82 4.02 21.14 -11.23
C ILE A 82 3.09 20.52 -12.28
N SER A 83 2.83 19.23 -12.15
CA SER A 83 1.80 18.50 -12.91
C SER A 83 1.07 17.51 -12.02
N ILE A 84 -0.26 17.48 -12.09
CA ILE A 84 -1.06 16.45 -11.41
C ILE A 84 -1.19 15.26 -12.35
N LEU A 85 -0.58 14.12 -11.98
CA LEU A 85 -0.53 12.91 -12.82
C LEU A 85 -1.76 12.01 -12.61
N ARG A 86 -2.32 11.99 -11.40
CA ARG A 86 -3.52 11.22 -11.05
C ARG A 86 -4.16 11.82 -9.82
N ARG A 87 -5.48 11.70 -9.69
CA ARG A 87 -6.21 12.05 -8.47
C ARG A 87 -7.40 11.11 -8.26
N CYS A 88 -7.79 10.92 -7.01
CA CYS A 88 -8.98 10.22 -6.57
C CYS A 88 -9.51 10.93 -5.32
N ILE A 89 -10.77 11.37 -5.36
CA ILE A 89 -11.42 12.09 -4.26
C ILE A 89 -12.34 11.10 -3.57
N MET A 90 -11.88 10.55 -2.45
CA MET A 90 -12.61 9.59 -1.63
C MET A 90 -13.57 10.31 -0.68
N PRO A 91 -14.55 9.63 -0.05
CA PRO A 91 -15.54 10.28 0.79
C PRO A 91 -14.96 11.10 1.95
N ASP A 92 -13.85 10.66 2.54
CA ASP A 92 -13.23 11.17 3.77
C ASP A 92 -11.77 11.63 3.57
N HIS A 93 -11.21 11.50 2.37
CA HIS A 93 -9.86 11.94 2.05
C HIS A 93 -9.67 12.11 0.54
N ILE A 94 -8.58 12.72 0.13
CA ILE A 94 -8.18 12.78 -1.28
C ILE A 94 -6.79 12.20 -1.46
N HIS A 95 -6.61 11.48 -2.56
CA HIS A 95 -5.31 11.03 -3.03
C HIS A 95 -4.96 11.72 -4.34
N PHE A 96 -3.74 12.20 -4.50
CA PHE A 96 -3.24 12.66 -5.79
C PHE A 96 -1.74 12.47 -5.95
N VAL A 97 -1.32 12.25 -7.18
CA VAL A 97 0.09 12.16 -7.56
C VAL A 97 0.48 13.46 -8.22
N ILE A 98 1.44 14.16 -7.61
CA ILE A 98 1.99 15.43 -8.07
C ILE A 98 3.44 15.24 -8.51
N PHE A 99 3.78 15.80 -9.68
CA PHE A 99 5.13 15.85 -10.20
C PHE A 99 5.66 17.28 -10.16
N VAL A 100 6.68 17.51 -9.33
CA VAL A 100 7.47 18.74 -9.33
C VAL A 100 8.54 18.59 -10.41
N LYS A 101 8.41 19.33 -11.52
CA LYS A 101 9.15 19.10 -12.77
C LYS A 101 10.60 19.57 -12.71
N GLU A 102 10.92 20.49 -11.81
CA GLU A 102 12.23 21.12 -11.66
C GLU A 102 12.47 21.51 -10.19
N LYS A 103 13.73 21.78 -9.82
CA LYS A 103 14.05 22.29 -8.49
C LYS A 103 13.44 23.68 -8.33
N THR A 104 12.81 23.93 -7.20
CA THR A 104 12.02 25.14 -6.94
C THR A 104 12.39 25.76 -5.59
N SER A 105 12.13 27.06 -5.39
CA SER A 105 12.25 27.70 -4.07
C SER A 105 11.12 27.29 -3.13
N TRP A 106 9.98 26.86 -3.68
CA TRP A 106 8.79 26.45 -2.95
C TRP A 106 8.97 25.07 -2.33
N HIS A 107 8.72 24.96 -1.03
CA HIS A 107 8.64 23.65 -0.39
C HIS A 107 7.33 22.96 -0.79
N LEU A 108 7.32 21.63 -0.98
CA LEU A 108 6.09 20.88 -1.27
C LEU A 108 4.94 21.20 -0.29
N GLY A 109 5.28 21.39 0.98
CA GLY A 109 4.32 21.76 2.03
C GLY A 109 3.62 23.09 1.76
N ASP A 110 4.31 24.06 1.16
CA ASP A 110 3.73 25.36 0.82
C ASP A 110 2.69 25.22 -0.31
N ILE A 111 3.00 24.38 -1.29
CA ILE A 111 2.10 24.05 -2.41
C ILE A 111 0.84 23.36 -1.89
N VAL A 112 1.00 22.40 -0.97
CA VAL A 112 -0.13 21.70 -0.34
C VAL A 112 -0.95 22.66 0.54
N ASN A 113 -0.31 23.52 1.32
CA ASN A 113 -1.00 24.51 2.14
C ASN A 113 -1.78 25.51 1.30
N HIS A 114 -1.23 25.94 0.16
CA HIS A 114 -1.96 26.77 -0.81
C HIS A 114 -3.22 26.05 -1.30
N LEU A 115 -3.11 24.78 -1.73
CA LEU A 115 -4.27 23.97 -2.12
C LEU A 115 -5.33 23.90 -1.00
N LYS A 116 -4.92 23.59 0.23
CA LYS A 116 -5.83 23.48 1.39
C LYS A 116 -6.56 24.80 1.66
N SER A 117 -5.83 25.92 1.54
CA SER A 117 -6.36 27.27 1.77
C SER A 117 -7.38 27.67 0.71
N GLU A 118 -7.08 27.45 -0.57
CA GLU A 118 -7.99 27.79 -1.67
C GLU A 118 -9.26 26.94 -1.67
N CYS A 119 -9.14 25.64 -1.37
CA CYS A 119 -10.30 24.79 -1.11
C CYS A 119 -11.16 25.36 0.02
N THR A 120 -10.54 25.69 1.16
CA THR A 120 -11.24 26.22 2.35
C THR A 120 -11.95 27.53 2.03
N ARG A 121 -11.30 28.48 1.35
CA ARG A 121 -11.91 29.75 0.93
C ARG A 121 -13.11 29.53 0.02
N ASN A 122 -12.96 28.71 -1.02
CA ASN A 122 -14.02 28.45 -1.98
C ASN A 122 -15.20 27.70 -1.36
N TYR A 123 -14.96 26.84 -0.37
CA TYR A 123 -16.01 26.16 0.38
C TYR A 123 -16.81 27.12 1.28
N ASN A 124 -16.13 28.04 1.96
CA ASN A 124 -16.78 29.05 2.80
C ASN A 124 -17.37 30.22 1.99
N GLY A 125 -17.32 30.18 0.65
CA GLY A 125 -17.84 31.25 -0.21
C GLY A 125 -17.08 32.58 -0.08
N TYR A 126 -15.82 32.53 0.36
CA TYR A 126 -14.99 33.72 0.56
C TYR A 126 -14.63 34.36 -0.78
N ASP A 127 -15.15 35.56 -1.04
CA ASP A 127 -14.74 36.39 -2.18
C ASP A 127 -13.79 37.47 -1.70
N SER A 128 -12.53 37.38 -2.14
CA SER A 128 -11.46 38.35 -1.82
C SER A 128 -11.80 39.80 -2.26
N ARG A 129 -12.82 40.00 -3.10
CA ARG A 129 -13.30 41.32 -3.53
C ARG A 129 -14.33 41.95 -2.58
N ARG A 130 -14.88 41.19 -1.64
CA ARG A 130 -15.69 41.72 -0.54
C ARG A 130 -14.75 42.08 0.60
N GLY A 131 -14.33 43.34 0.64
CA GLY A 131 -13.34 43.85 1.58
C GLY A 131 -13.65 43.55 3.05
N GLU A 132 -12.56 43.49 3.83
CA GLU A 132 -12.42 43.54 5.29
C GLU A 132 -13.73 43.50 6.10
N GLY A 133 -14.07 42.31 6.60
CA GLY A 133 -15.23 42.14 7.49
C GLY A 133 -15.61 40.70 7.85
N ALA A 134 -14.66 39.75 7.87
CA ALA A 134 -14.94 38.39 8.32
C ALA A 134 -13.78 37.84 9.15
N ASP A 135 -13.71 38.28 10.40
CA ASP A 135 -13.04 37.57 11.49
C ASP A 135 -13.96 36.43 12.00
N GLU A 136 -14.56 35.69 11.07
CA GLU A 136 -15.21 34.41 11.36
C GLU A 136 -14.25 33.31 10.93
N THR A 137 -13.80 32.53 11.91
CA THR A 137 -12.89 31.40 11.76
C THR A 137 -13.37 30.49 10.62
N LEU A 138 -12.76 30.61 9.44
CA LEU A 138 -13.12 29.80 8.28
C LEU A 138 -13.11 28.32 8.65
N VAL A 139 -14.16 27.58 8.26
CA VAL A 139 -14.22 26.15 8.55
C VAL A 139 -13.24 25.43 7.63
N SER A 140 -12.13 24.94 8.18
CA SER A 140 -11.10 24.21 7.43
C SER A 140 -11.67 22.94 6.80
N MET A 141 -11.42 22.75 5.51
CA MET A 141 -11.88 21.54 4.80
C MET A 141 -11.11 20.26 5.18
N PHE A 142 -9.91 20.41 5.73
CA PHE A 142 -8.96 19.32 5.90
C PHE A 142 -8.34 19.31 7.30
N GLU A 143 -7.96 18.13 7.77
CA GLU A 143 -7.17 17.97 9.00
C GLU A 143 -5.80 18.65 8.89
N ASP A 144 -5.17 18.93 10.03
CA ASP A 144 -3.80 19.44 10.07
C ASP A 144 -2.77 18.46 9.51
N GLY A 145 -1.83 18.99 8.74
CA GLY A 145 -0.83 18.20 8.01
C GLY A 145 -1.39 17.53 6.75
N TYR A 146 -0.62 16.57 6.24
CA TYR A 146 -0.95 15.71 5.09
C TYR A 146 -0.01 14.52 5.05
N HIS A 147 -0.37 13.43 4.38
CA HIS A 147 0.54 12.32 4.14
C HIS A 147 1.22 12.44 2.77
N ASP A 148 2.49 12.09 2.67
CA ASP A 148 3.17 11.93 1.38
C ASP A 148 3.84 10.56 1.25
N ARG A 149 4.00 10.14 0.01
CA ARG A 149 4.96 9.11 -0.37
C ARG A 149 5.83 9.60 -1.51
N ILE A 150 7.14 9.50 -1.33
CA ILE A 150 8.15 9.96 -2.29
C ILE A 150 8.43 8.84 -3.29
N LEU A 151 8.43 9.17 -4.59
CA LEU A 151 8.88 8.25 -5.64
C LEU A 151 10.40 8.08 -5.56
N ARG A 152 10.87 6.83 -5.46
CA ARG A 152 12.28 6.51 -5.22
C ARG A 152 12.93 5.62 -6.25
N ARG A 153 12.16 4.72 -6.88
CA ARG A 153 12.70 3.67 -7.75
C ARG A 153 11.94 3.54 -9.05
N LYS A 154 12.63 2.95 -10.04
CA LYS A 154 12.05 2.60 -11.34
C LYS A 154 10.80 1.72 -11.14
N ASN A 155 9.81 1.88 -12.01
CA ASN A 155 8.53 1.16 -12.00
C ASN A 155 7.57 1.44 -10.82
N GLN A 156 8.00 2.15 -9.78
CA GLN A 156 7.11 2.54 -8.67
C GLN A 156 6.01 3.51 -9.10
N LEU A 157 6.29 4.38 -10.08
CA LEU A 157 5.31 5.36 -10.57
C LEU A 157 4.04 4.69 -11.09
N LYS A 158 4.18 3.62 -11.88
CA LYS A 158 3.04 2.86 -12.41
C LYS A 158 2.17 2.31 -11.27
N ARG A 159 2.78 1.79 -10.20
CA ARG A 159 2.06 1.31 -9.01
C ARG A 159 1.38 2.46 -8.27
N MET A 160 2.03 3.61 -8.09
CA MET A 160 1.40 4.79 -7.48
C MET A 160 0.15 5.24 -8.25
N LEU A 161 0.25 5.38 -9.57
CA LEU A 161 -0.88 5.79 -10.40
C LEU A 161 -2.02 4.77 -10.35
N LYS A 162 -1.71 3.47 -10.43
CA LYS A 162 -2.69 2.39 -10.28
C LYS A 162 -3.34 2.43 -8.90
N TYR A 163 -2.55 2.47 -7.84
CA TYR A 163 -3.00 2.54 -6.46
C TYR A 163 -3.99 3.68 -6.24
N VAL A 164 -3.67 4.90 -6.72
CA VAL A 164 -4.56 6.06 -6.60
C VAL A 164 -5.88 5.80 -7.33
N SER A 165 -5.82 5.28 -8.56
CA SER A 165 -7.00 5.05 -9.40
C SER A 165 -7.91 3.95 -8.85
N ASP A 166 -7.32 2.98 -8.16
CA ASP A 166 -7.97 1.75 -7.70
C ASP A 166 -8.46 1.83 -6.23
N ASN A 167 -8.21 2.96 -5.55
CA ASN A 167 -8.74 3.21 -4.19
C ASN A 167 -10.25 2.95 -4.04
N PRO A 168 -11.12 3.32 -5.00
CA PRO A 168 -12.56 3.08 -4.87
C PRO A 168 -12.89 1.58 -4.73
N ARG A 169 -12.31 0.73 -5.60
CA ARG A 169 -12.46 -0.73 -5.53
C ARG A 169 -11.96 -1.27 -4.20
N ARG A 170 -10.73 -0.89 -3.81
CA ARG A 170 -10.13 -1.33 -2.55
C ARG A 170 -10.92 -0.88 -1.31
N SER A 171 -11.68 0.21 -1.41
CA SER A 171 -12.55 0.67 -0.32
C SER A 171 -13.82 -0.18 -0.21
N LEU A 172 -14.44 -0.55 -1.33
CA LEU A 172 -15.60 -1.44 -1.34
C LEU A 172 -15.22 -2.83 -0.82
N GLU A 173 -14.10 -3.39 -1.29
CA GLU A 173 -13.60 -4.69 -0.83
C GLU A 173 -13.26 -4.70 0.66
N ARG A 174 -12.64 -3.63 1.17
CA ARG A 174 -12.40 -3.46 2.62
C ARG A 174 -13.69 -3.32 3.42
N THR A 175 -14.70 -2.66 2.86
CA THR A 175 -16.00 -2.50 3.54
C THR A 175 -16.75 -3.83 3.62
N ALA A 176 -16.64 -4.68 2.59
CA ALA A 176 -17.18 -6.03 2.59
C ALA A 176 -16.40 -6.97 3.53
N ASN A 177 -15.09 -6.73 3.75
CA ASN A 177 -14.18 -7.63 4.47
C ASN A 177 -13.45 -6.94 5.64
N ARG A 178 -14.18 -6.29 6.55
CA ARG A 178 -13.61 -5.38 7.58
C ARG A 178 -12.59 -6.01 8.53
N GLY A 179 -12.62 -7.32 8.75
CA GLY A 179 -11.69 -8.01 9.66
C GLY A 179 -10.41 -8.52 9.02
N PHE A 180 -10.28 -8.49 7.69
CA PHE A 180 -9.14 -9.12 6.97
C PHE A 180 -8.88 -10.60 7.32
N HIS A 181 -9.83 -11.32 7.92
CA HIS A 181 -9.72 -12.72 8.34
C HIS A 181 -10.05 -13.72 7.23
N ARG A 182 -9.89 -13.32 5.97
CA ARG A 182 -10.27 -14.14 4.81
C ARG A 182 -9.07 -14.92 4.29
N ARG A 183 -9.30 -16.20 4.02
CA ARG A 183 -8.33 -17.04 3.31
C ARG A 183 -8.55 -16.91 1.81
N LEU A 184 -7.49 -16.63 1.08
CA LEU A 184 -7.50 -16.47 -0.38
C LEU A 184 -6.47 -17.42 -0.99
N PHE A 185 -6.74 -17.94 -2.18
CA PHE A 185 -5.74 -18.71 -2.92
C PHE A 185 -4.92 -17.79 -3.82
N LEU A 186 -3.64 -18.12 -3.95
CA LEU A 186 -2.66 -17.44 -4.77
C LEU A 186 -1.95 -18.48 -5.63
N GLU A 187 -1.94 -18.25 -6.94
CA GLU A 187 -1.17 -19.06 -7.87
C GLU A 187 0.12 -18.32 -8.25
N ASP A 188 1.28 -18.92 -7.93
CA ASP A 188 2.56 -18.44 -8.46
C ASP A 188 2.73 -19.01 -9.86
N ILE A 189 2.22 -18.29 -10.86
CA ILE A 189 2.56 -18.60 -12.23
C ILE A 189 4.01 -18.16 -12.42
N GLY A 190 4.94 -19.13 -12.37
CA GLY A 190 6.34 -18.86 -12.67
C GLY A 190 6.47 -18.23 -14.06
N SER A 191 7.45 -17.36 -14.22
CA SER A 191 7.91 -16.92 -15.54
C SER A 191 8.44 -18.13 -16.30
N GLY A 192 7.57 -18.75 -17.11
CA GLY A 192 8.00 -19.66 -18.16
C GLY A 192 8.92 -18.88 -19.08
N GLY A 193 10.13 -19.39 -19.26
CA GLY A 193 10.98 -18.96 -20.35
C GLY A 193 10.26 -19.30 -21.64
N ASP A 194 9.57 -18.31 -22.20
CA ASP A 194 9.30 -18.14 -23.62
C ASP A 194 8.60 -16.80 -23.78
N ALA A 195 9.00 -16.07 -24.82
CA ALA A 195 8.44 -14.76 -25.14
C ALA A 195 6.91 -14.85 -25.27
N GLY A 196 6.18 -14.43 -24.23
CA GLY A 196 4.74 -14.17 -24.34
C GLY A 196 3.84 -14.70 -23.22
N ALA A 197 4.25 -15.64 -22.36
CA ALA A 197 3.36 -16.22 -21.35
C ALA A 197 3.55 -15.58 -19.96
N GLN A 198 2.47 -15.00 -19.41
CA GLN A 198 2.50 -14.05 -18.29
C GLN A 198 1.83 -14.65 -17.05
N SER A 199 2.35 -14.28 -15.88
CA SER A 199 1.84 -14.76 -14.60
C SER A 199 0.64 -13.96 -14.09
N THR A 200 -0.35 -14.65 -13.54
CA THR A 200 -1.56 -14.09 -12.93
C THR A 200 -1.72 -14.63 -11.51
N PHE A 201 -2.01 -13.75 -10.55
CA PHE A 201 -2.57 -14.15 -9.26
C PHE A 201 -4.09 -14.00 -9.38
N SER A 202 -4.82 -15.10 -9.49
CA SER A 202 -6.29 -15.10 -9.45
C SER A 202 -6.77 -15.40 -8.03
N CYS A 203 -7.71 -14.59 -7.54
CA CYS A 203 -8.41 -14.83 -6.29
C CYS A 203 -9.64 -15.69 -6.60
N GLY A 204 -9.63 -16.97 -6.21
CA GLY A 204 -10.81 -17.83 -6.23
C GLY A 204 -11.62 -17.68 -4.94
N ASP A 205 -12.92 -17.38 -5.05
CA ASP A 205 -13.85 -17.41 -3.93
C ASP A 205 -14.19 -18.88 -3.59
N ALA A 206 -14.03 -19.27 -2.32
CA ALA A 206 -14.64 -20.51 -1.81
C ALA A 206 -16.16 -20.29 -1.69
N GLY A 207 -16.89 -20.61 -2.75
CA GLY A 207 -18.34 -20.69 -2.76
C GLY A 207 -18.82 -21.86 -1.92
N ILE A 208 -19.77 -21.59 -1.02
CA ILE A 208 -20.55 -22.56 -0.27
C ILE A 208 -21.49 -23.27 -1.25
N GLY A 209 -21.45 -24.61 -1.30
CA GLY A 209 -22.51 -25.45 -1.90
C GLY A 209 -22.11 -26.19 -3.17
N VAL A 210 -21.88 -27.50 -3.03
CA VAL A 210 -21.70 -28.48 -4.10
C VAL A 210 -23.06 -28.80 -4.74
N PRO A 211 -23.14 -29.05 -6.06
CA PRO A 211 -23.86 -30.24 -6.51
C PRO A 211 -22.90 -31.24 -7.15
N SER A 212 -22.99 -32.46 -6.64
CA SER A 212 -22.49 -33.69 -7.20
C SER A 212 -23.00 -33.90 -8.62
N SER A 213 -22.21 -34.62 -9.41
CA SER A 213 -22.49 -35.15 -10.75
C SER A 213 -22.25 -34.21 -11.95
N CYS A 214 -21.00 -34.13 -12.35
CA CYS A 214 -20.62 -34.21 -13.76
C CYS A 214 -19.28 -34.97 -13.85
N GLY A 215 -19.39 -36.24 -14.23
CA GLY A 215 -18.27 -37.12 -14.49
C GLY A 215 -17.49 -36.63 -15.71
N GLY A 216 -16.20 -36.38 -15.50
CA GLY A 216 -15.24 -35.99 -16.51
C GLY A 216 -13.93 -35.73 -15.81
N THR A 217 -12.96 -36.62 -16.02
CA THR A 217 -11.63 -36.57 -15.41
C THR A 217 -10.89 -35.30 -15.85
N CYS A 218 -10.97 -34.23 -15.05
CA CYS A 218 -10.08 -33.07 -15.16
C CYS A 218 -8.74 -33.31 -14.43
N GLU A 219 -8.40 -34.56 -14.11
CA GLU A 219 -7.17 -34.94 -13.39
C GLU A 219 -6.04 -35.46 -14.30
N GLU A 220 -6.26 -35.62 -15.60
CA GLU A 220 -5.32 -36.39 -16.45
C GLU A 220 -4.57 -35.65 -17.56
N SER A 221 -4.61 -34.31 -17.63
CA SER A 221 -3.90 -33.59 -18.71
C SER A 221 -2.96 -32.47 -18.24
N PHE A 222 -2.21 -32.66 -17.15
CA PHE A 222 -1.17 -31.69 -16.75
C PHE A 222 0.10 -32.32 -16.14
N ARG A 223 0.47 -33.53 -16.57
CA ARG A 223 1.82 -34.08 -16.35
C ARG A 223 2.67 -33.83 -17.57
N GLU A 224 3.26 -32.64 -17.70
CA GLU A 224 4.52 -32.40 -18.44
C GLU A 224 4.84 -30.90 -18.49
N THR A 225 5.66 -30.44 -17.54
CA THR A 225 6.66 -29.36 -17.68
C THR A 225 7.30 -29.20 -16.31
N GLY A 226 8.58 -29.55 -16.17
CA GLY A 226 9.32 -29.69 -14.90
C GLY A 226 9.61 -28.39 -14.12
N LEU A 227 8.66 -27.45 -14.03
CA LEU A 227 8.70 -26.28 -13.15
C LEU A 227 7.47 -26.33 -12.24
N GLY A 228 7.63 -26.88 -11.03
CA GLY A 228 6.53 -27.07 -10.08
C GLY A 228 5.84 -25.75 -9.73
N ARG A 229 4.58 -25.58 -10.15
CA ARG A 229 3.69 -24.52 -9.68
C ARG A 229 3.37 -24.76 -8.22
N VAL A 230 3.86 -23.89 -7.33
CA VAL A 230 3.51 -23.94 -5.91
C VAL A 230 2.25 -23.09 -5.70
N ARG A 231 1.20 -23.70 -5.18
CA ARG A 231 -0.01 -22.98 -4.75
C ARG A 231 0.20 -22.43 -3.35
N TYR A 232 -0.22 -21.19 -3.16
CA TYR A 232 -0.16 -20.50 -1.88
C TYR A 232 -1.57 -20.16 -1.40
N GLU A 233 -1.73 -20.11 -0.09
CA GLU A 233 -2.85 -19.47 0.57
C GLU A 233 -2.36 -18.16 1.18
N ALA A 234 -3.25 -17.16 1.23
CA ALA A 234 -3.03 -15.88 1.86
C ALA A 234 -4.08 -15.63 2.94
N TYR A 235 -3.67 -15.05 4.05
CA TYR A 235 -4.54 -14.68 5.17
C TYR A 235 -4.19 -13.26 5.64
N GLY A 236 -5.17 -12.35 5.66
CA GLY A 236 -4.94 -10.95 6.05
C GLY A 236 -5.32 -9.95 4.97
N ASN A 237 -4.69 -8.78 5.02
CA ASN A 237 -4.97 -7.69 4.09
C ASN A 237 -4.29 -7.91 2.74
N ILE A 238 -5.02 -8.51 1.80
CA ILE A 238 -4.52 -8.83 0.46
C ILE A 238 -4.01 -7.61 -0.33
N HIS A 239 -4.56 -6.42 -0.05
CA HIS A 239 -4.17 -5.17 -0.72
C HIS A 239 -2.73 -4.74 -0.45
N LEU A 240 -2.06 -5.34 0.53
CA LEU A 240 -0.63 -5.09 0.76
C LEU A 240 0.23 -5.51 -0.43
N LEU A 241 -0.20 -6.50 -1.23
CA LEU A 241 0.45 -6.89 -2.49
C LEU A 241 0.41 -5.79 -3.56
N GLU A 242 -0.54 -4.85 -3.43
CA GLU A 242 -0.79 -3.79 -4.40
C GLU A 242 -0.11 -2.47 -3.98
N ASP A 243 0.61 -2.48 -2.86
CA ASP A 243 1.24 -1.27 -2.35
C ASP A 243 2.35 -0.76 -3.29
N PRO A 244 2.46 0.56 -3.53
CA PRO A 244 3.50 1.10 -4.38
C PRO A 244 4.93 0.83 -3.89
N GLU A 245 5.13 0.64 -2.58
CA GLU A 245 6.43 0.51 -1.94
C GLU A 245 6.56 -0.83 -1.18
N LEU A 246 6.91 -1.89 -1.90
CA LEU A 246 7.28 -3.20 -1.35
C LEU A 246 8.80 -3.36 -1.24
N ALA A 247 9.35 -3.89 -0.14
CA ALA A 247 10.76 -4.22 -0.06
C ALA A 247 10.99 -5.59 0.59
N ALA A 248 11.74 -6.48 -0.07
CA ALA A 248 12.09 -7.78 0.48
C ALA A 248 13.17 -7.62 1.55
N VAL A 249 12.95 -8.20 2.73
CA VAL A 249 13.96 -8.27 3.79
C VAL A 249 14.66 -9.61 3.67
N ARG A 250 15.97 -9.54 3.41
CA ARG A 250 16.87 -10.68 3.34
C ARG A 250 18.23 -10.26 3.86
N ILE A 251 18.81 -11.07 4.74
CA ILE A 251 20.18 -10.90 5.22
C ILE A 251 20.96 -12.17 4.87
N SER A 252 22.02 -12.00 4.09
CA SER A 252 22.89 -13.09 3.64
C SER A 252 24.34 -12.77 3.91
N ARG A 253 25.12 -13.76 4.31
CA ARG A 253 26.58 -13.65 4.44
C ARG A 253 27.28 -13.43 3.09
N ARG A 254 26.59 -13.70 1.98
CA ARG A 254 27.10 -13.46 0.62
C ARG A 254 27.01 -12.00 0.20
N PHE A 255 26.24 -11.17 0.91
CA PHE A 255 26.14 -9.75 0.60
C PHE A 255 27.40 -9.04 1.09
N SER A 256 27.94 -8.16 0.24
CA SER A 256 28.98 -7.25 0.67
C SER A 256 28.45 -6.28 1.74
N GLU A 257 29.34 -5.67 2.50
CA GLU A 257 28.97 -4.68 3.50
C GLU A 257 28.17 -3.51 2.87
N ASP A 258 28.60 -3.05 1.69
CA ASP A 258 27.92 -2.01 0.93
C ASP A 258 26.52 -2.43 0.45
N GLU A 259 26.36 -3.67 -0.02
CA GLU A 259 25.04 -4.18 -0.42
C GLU A 259 24.11 -4.22 0.78
N LEU A 260 24.57 -4.76 1.91
CA LEU A 260 23.78 -4.85 3.13
C LEU A 260 23.41 -3.45 3.65
N ARG A 261 24.33 -2.48 3.58
CA ARG A 261 24.06 -1.08 3.93
C ARG A 261 22.97 -0.49 3.04
N LYS A 262 23.05 -0.67 1.72
CA LYS A 262 22.03 -0.21 0.76
C LYS A 262 20.66 -0.83 1.05
N ARG A 263 20.60 -2.12 1.34
CA ARG A 263 19.35 -2.82 1.71
C ARG A 263 18.75 -2.28 3.01
N LYS A 264 19.56 -2.11 4.06
CA LYS A 264 19.10 -1.49 5.33
C LYS A 264 18.55 -0.09 5.12
N ILE A 265 19.26 0.75 4.36
CA ILE A 265 18.78 2.08 3.99
C ILE A 265 17.46 1.96 3.22
N ASN A 266 17.33 1.00 2.29
CA ASN A 266 16.08 0.81 1.56
C ASN A 266 14.92 0.51 2.53
N TRP A 267 15.07 -0.46 3.45
CA TRP A 267 14.03 -0.88 4.39
C TRP A 267 13.59 0.24 5.35
N LEU A 268 14.54 0.95 5.97
CA LEU A 268 14.25 2.09 6.85
C LEU A 268 13.34 3.10 6.17
N ARG A 269 13.69 3.35 4.91
CA ARG A 269 13.17 4.42 4.09
C ARG A 269 11.84 3.92 3.48
N THR A 270 11.64 2.62 3.24
CA THR A 270 10.36 1.99 2.88
C THR A 270 9.36 2.14 4.02
N VAL A 271 9.75 1.84 5.27
CA VAL A 271 8.89 2.04 6.45
C VAL A 271 8.55 3.53 6.62
N GLY A 272 9.54 4.42 6.48
CA GLY A 272 9.32 5.87 6.51
C GLY A 272 8.38 6.40 5.42
N ASN A 273 8.34 5.75 4.25
CA ASN A 273 7.40 6.05 3.16
C ASN A 273 6.03 5.40 3.36
N CYS A 274 5.76 4.86 4.56
CA CYS A 274 4.63 4.01 4.87
C CYS A 274 4.47 2.90 3.83
N GLY A 275 5.53 2.17 3.49
CA GLY A 275 5.55 1.01 2.58
C GLY A 275 5.29 -0.33 3.29
N VAL A 276 5.61 -1.44 2.63
CA VAL A 276 5.40 -2.81 3.11
C VAL A 276 6.71 -3.60 3.02
N LEU A 277 7.09 -4.29 4.09
CA LEU A 277 8.22 -5.22 4.09
C LEU A 277 7.74 -6.64 3.84
N VAL A 278 8.44 -7.39 2.98
CA VAL A 278 8.10 -8.78 2.65
C VAL A 278 9.23 -9.70 3.06
N SER A 279 8.97 -10.72 3.88
CA SER A 279 10.00 -11.68 4.28
C SER A 279 9.43 -12.87 5.05
N PRO A 280 10.12 -14.03 5.03
CA PRO A 280 9.90 -15.07 6.03
C PRO A 280 10.55 -14.78 7.40
N PHE A 281 11.42 -13.75 7.52
CA PHE A 281 12.12 -13.37 8.75
C PHE A 281 12.78 -14.56 9.49
N ILE A 282 13.56 -15.35 8.75
CA ILE A 282 14.11 -16.63 9.20
C ILE A 282 15.16 -16.41 10.30
N SER A 283 16.12 -15.53 10.03
CA SER A 283 17.27 -15.30 10.90
C SER A 283 16.98 -14.30 12.02
N GLN A 284 17.74 -14.37 13.12
CA GLN A 284 17.61 -13.41 14.22
C GLN A 284 17.88 -11.95 13.77
N ALA A 285 18.76 -11.77 12.79
CA ALA A 285 19.04 -10.45 12.22
C ALA A 285 17.83 -9.90 11.45
N GLU A 286 17.11 -10.73 10.68
CA GLU A 286 15.90 -10.33 9.98
C GLU A 286 14.75 -10.06 10.97
N LYS A 287 14.63 -10.86 12.04
CA LYS A 287 13.66 -10.61 13.12
C LYS A 287 13.89 -9.26 13.80
N LYS A 288 15.15 -8.85 14.01
CA LYS A 288 15.45 -7.48 14.50
C LYS A 288 14.94 -6.40 13.56
N VAL A 289 15.02 -6.60 12.24
CA VAL A 289 14.44 -5.66 11.25
C VAL A 289 12.91 -5.61 11.38
N ARG A 290 12.26 -6.77 11.51
CA ARG A 290 10.82 -6.87 11.74
C ARG A 290 10.41 -6.15 13.02
N ASP A 291 11.07 -6.41 14.13
CA ASP A 291 10.71 -5.87 15.45
C ASP A 291 10.90 -4.34 15.46
N TRP A 292 11.98 -3.84 14.85
CA TRP A 292 12.16 -2.41 14.63
C TRP A 292 11.04 -1.82 13.77
N ALA A 293 10.69 -2.48 12.66
CA ALA A 293 9.62 -2.00 11.78
C ALA A 293 8.26 -2.04 12.49
N LEU A 294 7.98 -3.04 13.34
CA LEU A 294 6.75 -3.13 14.13
C LEU A 294 6.62 -1.96 15.11
N ALA A 295 7.69 -1.64 15.84
CA ALA A 295 7.75 -0.49 16.74
C ALA A 295 7.57 0.84 16.01
N ASN A 296 7.88 0.87 14.70
CA ASN A 296 7.68 2.00 13.81
C ASN A 296 6.52 1.74 12.85
N GLY A 297 5.39 1.19 13.34
CA GLY A 297 4.11 1.08 12.62
C GLY A 297 4.17 0.44 11.24
N GLY A 298 5.15 -0.43 11.01
CA GLY A 298 5.39 -1.12 9.75
C GLY A 298 4.23 -2.01 9.32
N ARG A 299 4.19 -2.30 8.03
CA ARG A 299 3.23 -3.20 7.38
C ARG A 299 4.00 -4.36 6.75
N PHE A 300 3.45 -5.56 6.81
CA PHE A 300 4.19 -6.77 6.51
C PHE A 300 3.43 -7.72 5.59
N ILE A 301 4.18 -8.35 4.69
CA ILE A 301 3.82 -9.63 4.09
C ILE A 301 4.76 -10.67 4.69
N LEU A 302 4.22 -11.52 5.56
CA LEU A 302 4.93 -12.61 6.22
C LEU A 302 4.81 -13.87 5.36
N ILE A 303 5.93 -14.52 5.06
CA ILE A 303 5.94 -15.80 4.33
C ILE A 303 6.20 -16.92 5.32
N GLU A 304 5.27 -17.85 5.44
CA GLU A 304 5.35 -19.02 6.31
C GLU A 304 5.74 -20.26 5.49
N SER A 305 6.45 -21.20 6.13
CA SER A 305 6.89 -22.44 5.49
C SER A 305 5.84 -23.54 5.51
N ASN A 306 4.79 -23.40 6.33
CA ASN A 306 3.73 -24.39 6.51
C ASN A 306 2.37 -23.75 6.26
N GLY A 307 1.48 -24.49 5.59
CA GLY A 307 0.14 -24.03 5.24
C GLY A 307 -0.78 -23.81 6.43
N PHE A 308 -1.98 -23.32 6.15
CA PHE A 308 -2.96 -23.01 7.17
C PHE A 308 -3.85 -24.21 7.45
N GLY A 309 -3.86 -24.71 8.69
CA GLY A 309 -4.83 -25.74 9.11
C GLY A 309 -6.29 -25.24 9.00
N GLU A 310 -7.27 -26.14 8.98
CA GLU A 310 -8.69 -25.80 8.70
C GLU A 310 -9.23 -24.63 9.55
N ARG A 311 -8.88 -24.60 10.85
CA ARG A 311 -9.33 -23.56 11.80
C ARG A 311 -8.25 -22.51 12.09
N TYR A 312 -7.39 -22.23 11.12
CA TYR A 312 -6.30 -21.27 11.29
C TYR A 312 -6.83 -19.87 11.66
N SER A 313 -6.22 -19.30 12.69
CA SER A 313 -6.33 -17.89 13.02
C SER A 313 -4.99 -17.42 13.58
N PRO A 314 -4.47 -16.25 13.16
CA PRO A 314 -3.25 -15.70 13.72
C PRO A 314 -3.44 -15.40 15.20
N LYS A 315 -2.37 -15.52 15.98
CA LYS A 315 -2.38 -15.31 17.44
C LYS A 315 -1.47 -14.13 17.85
N GLY A 316 -1.76 -13.56 19.01
CA GLY A 316 -0.95 -12.50 19.61
C GLY A 316 -0.78 -11.29 18.69
N ILE A 317 0.46 -10.84 18.50
CA ILE A 317 0.78 -9.67 17.69
C ILE A 317 0.32 -9.80 16.22
N LEU A 318 0.35 -11.01 15.65
CA LEU A 318 -0.10 -11.21 14.27
C LEU A 318 -1.61 -10.98 14.13
N HIS A 319 -2.40 -11.37 15.15
CA HIS A 319 -3.84 -11.11 15.20
C HIS A 319 -4.11 -9.60 15.21
N GLN A 320 -3.42 -8.87 16.10
CA GLN A 320 -3.54 -7.42 16.18
C GLN A 320 -3.20 -6.74 14.85
N LEU A 321 -2.07 -7.10 14.23
CA LEU A 321 -1.67 -6.51 12.94
C LEU A 321 -2.67 -6.83 11.82
N CYS A 322 -3.27 -8.02 11.84
CA CYS A 322 -4.31 -8.40 10.89
C CYS A 322 -5.54 -7.50 11.05
N ASN A 323 -6.02 -7.29 12.28
CA ASN A 323 -7.17 -6.44 12.58
C ASN A 323 -6.92 -4.97 12.20
N GLU A 324 -5.68 -4.50 12.36
CA GLU A 324 -5.25 -3.16 11.94
C GLU A 324 -5.00 -3.05 10.42
N GLY A 325 -5.15 -4.15 9.66
CA GLY A 325 -4.90 -4.19 8.21
C GLY A 325 -3.43 -4.03 7.83
N ARG A 326 -2.49 -4.27 8.76
CA ARG A 326 -1.04 -4.13 8.58
C ARG A 326 -0.31 -5.43 8.27
N LEU A 327 -1.02 -6.55 8.18
CA LEU A 327 -0.43 -7.87 7.92
C LEU A 327 -1.15 -8.62 6.80
N LEU A 328 -0.35 -9.28 5.98
CA LEU A 328 -0.74 -10.38 5.11
C LEU A 328 0.21 -11.55 5.41
N ILE A 329 -0.31 -12.74 5.59
CA ILE A 329 0.47 -13.97 5.75
C ILE A 329 0.28 -14.79 4.49
N ILE A 330 1.37 -15.25 3.88
CA ILE A 330 1.36 -16.13 2.69
C ILE A 330 2.02 -17.44 3.10
N ALA A 331 1.34 -18.54 2.86
CA ALA A 331 1.79 -19.88 3.22
C ALA A 331 1.51 -20.85 2.06
N PRO A 332 2.23 -21.98 1.91
CA PRO A 332 1.85 -23.01 0.94
C PRO A 332 0.45 -23.58 1.26
N THR A 333 -0.23 -24.18 0.30
CA THR A 333 -1.52 -24.85 0.55
C THR A 333 -1.40 -26.11 1.44
N GLU A 334 -0.23 -26.73 1.44
CA GLU A 334 0.02 -27.94 2.23
C GLU A 334 0.24 -27.60 3.70
N HIS A 335 -0.63 -28.14 4.56
CA HIS A 335 -0.54 -27.98 6.01
C HIS A 335 -0.10 -29.28 6.68
N HIS A 336 0.94 -29.19 7.51
CA HIS A 336 1.39 -30.25 8.39
C HIS A 336 1.10 -29.89 9.84
N THR A 337 0.39 -30.76 10.57
CA THR A 337 0.10 -30.59 12.01
C THR A 337 1.39 -30.59 12.84
N SER A 338 2.38 -31.39 12.43
CA SER A 338 3.75 -31.35 12.94
C SER A 338 4.67 -30.83 11.83
N PRO A 339 4.95 -29.51 11.80
CA PRO A 339 5.73 -28.92 10.72
C PRO A 339 7.14 -29.53 10.67
N PRO A 340 7.63 -29.92 9.48
CA PRO A 340 8.99 -30.42 9.34
C PRO A 340 10.00 -29.33 9.71
N LYS A 341 11.21 -29.75 10.12
CA LYS A 341 12.29 -28.83 10.44
C LYS A 341 12.67 -28.04 9.20
N LEU A 342 12.70 -26.71 9.33
CA LEU A 342 12.99 -25.80 8.23
C LEU A 342 14.35 -26.12 7.57
N THR A 343 14.29 -26.49 6.30
CA THR A 343 15.48 -26.82 5.50
C THR A 343 16.07 -25.56 4.84
N TYR A 344 17.35 -25.64 4.46
CA TYR A 344 17.99 -24.57 3.70
C TYR A 344 17.28 -24.30 2.36
N SER A 345 16.81 -25.36 1.68
CA SER A 345 16.10 -25.25 0.40
C SER A 345 14.79 -24.47 0.55
N GLU A 346 14.00 -24.76 1.58
CA GLU A 346 12.77 -24.02 1.89
C GLU A 346 13.05 -22.56 2.24
N CYS A 347 14.11 -22.30 3.02
CA CYS A 347 14.55 -20.95 3.32
C CYS A 347 14.85 -20.15 2.03
N GLN A 348 15.56 -20.75 1.07
CA GLN A 348 15.85 -20.09 -0.21
C GLN A 348 14.57 -19.88 -1.03
N ARG A 349 13.64 -20.85 -1.02
CA ARG A 349 12.35 -20.74 -1.73
C ARG A 349 11.52 -19.56 -1.21
N MET A 350 11.38 -19.42 0.12
CA MET A 350 10.64 -18.31 0.73
C MET A 350 11.30 -16.96 0.48
N ASN A 351 12.64 -16.89 0.55
CA ASN A 351 13.38 -15.67 0.20
C ASN A 351 13.18 -15.29 -1.27
N ALA A 352 13.21 -16.26 -2.19
CA ALA A 352 12.95 -16.03 -3.60
C ALA A 352 11.52 -15.54 -3.83
N LEU A 353 10.53 -16.08 -3.11
CA LEU A 353 9.14 -15.58 -3.16
C LEU A 353 9.05 -14.13 -2.69
N ALA A 354 9.71 -13.77 -1.58
CA ALA A 354 9.73 -12.39 -1.10
C ALA A 354 10.29 -11.41 -2.15
N GLU A 355 11.40 -11.79 -2.79
CA GLU A 355 12.03 -10.99 -3.85
C GLU A 355 11.14 -10.90 -5.10
N ARG A 356 10.43 -11.97 -5.47
CA ARG A 356 9.44 -11.94 -6.56
C ARG A 356 8.28 -10.97 -6.25
N ILE A 357 7.72 -11.02 -5.04
CA ILE A 357 6.64 -10.12 -4.62
C ILE A 357 7.10 -8.66 -4.69
N GLU A 358 8.32 -8.34 -4.23
CA GLU A 358 8.87 -6.98 -4.34
C GLU A 358 8.96 -6.49 -5.80
N GLN A 359 9.38 -7.38 -6.70
CA GLN A 359 9.57 -7.06 -8.12
C GLN A 359 8.25 -7.00 -8.89
N TYR A 360 7.19 -7.64 -8.39
CA TYR A 360 5.94 -7.80 -9.09
C TYR A 360 5.30 -6.44 -9.44
N LEU A 361 4.99 -6.27 -10.73
CA LEU A 361 4.13 -5.21 -11.22
C LEU A 361 2.82 -5.90 -11.60
N LEU A 362 1.75 -5.67 -10.84
CA LEU A 362 0.42 -6.09 -11.27
C LEU A 362 0.19 -5.56 -12.69
N ARG A 363 0.22 -6.45 -13.70
CA ARG A 363 -0.19 -6.08 -15.05
C ARG A 363 -1.68 -5.74 -15.01
N PRO A 364 -2.15 -4.76 -15.80
CA PRO A 364 -3.59 -4.65 -16.05
C PRO A 364 -4.07 -5.99 -16.63
N CYS A 365 -5.22 -6.47 -16.16
CA CYS A 365 -5.98 -7.49 -16.87
C CYS A 365 -6.29 -6.99 -18.28
#